data_AF-A0AAU6XZD0-F1
#
_entry.id   AF-A0AAU6XZD0-F1
#
_cell.length_a   1.000
_cell.length_b   1.000
_cell.length_c   1.000
_cell.angle_alpha   90.00
_cell.angle_beta   90.00
_cell.angle_gamma   90.00
#
_symmetry.space_group_name_H-M   'P 1'
#
loop_
_entity.id
_entity.type
_entity.pdbx_description
1 polymer ?
#
loop_
_entity_poly.entity_id
_entity_poly.type
_entity_poly.pdbx_seq_one_letter_code
_entity_poly.pdbx_strand_id
1 'polypeptide(L)' 'MVIVDNSKPDGNEDQEWENPQNPEKPSDARDEEQVQRQYEEAKRRKDNLTEKDHIDKEKKTDN' A
#
# COMPACT_ATOMS: atom_id res chain seq x y z
N MET A 1 -58.19 -30.93 4.90
CA MET A 1 -57.47 -30.35 6.04
C MET A 1 -56.01 -30.74 5.87
N VAL A 2 -55.17 -29.82 5.40
CA VAL A 2 -53.74 -30.08 5.19
C VAL A 2 -53.03 -29.50 6.40
N ILE A 3 -52.44 -30.39 7.22
CA ILE A 3 -51.58 -29.99 8.32
C ILE A 3 -50.21 -29.77 7.71
N VAL A 4 -49.75 -28.52 7.70
CA VAL A 4 -48.39 -28.15 7.33
C VAL A 4 -47.59 -28.18 8.63
N ASP A 5 -46.79 -29.22 8.81
CA ASP A 5 -45.81 -29.27 9.89
C ASP A 5 -44.77 -28.18 9.65
N ASN A 6 -44.88 -27.10 10.43
CA ASN A 6 -43.97 -25.99 10.42
C ASN A 6 -42.72 -26.34 11.25
N SER A 7 -41.91 -27.26 10.73
CA SER A 7 -40.57 -27.54 11.25
C SER A 7 -39.64 -26.38 10.89
N LYS A 8 -39.66 -25.33 11.71
CA LYS A 8 -38.59 -24.34 11.72
C LYS A 8 -37.33 -25.04 12.22
N PRO A 9 -36.19 -24.98 11.52
CA PRO A 9 -34.93 -25.35 12.13
C PRO A 9 -34.69 -24.39 13.29
N ASP A 10 -34.71 -24.93 14.51
CA ASP A 10 -34.28 -24.23 15.71
C ASP A 10 -32.81 -23.82 15.53
N GLY A 11 -32.52 -22.56 15.84
CA GLY A 11 -31.15 -22.08 16.02
C GLY A 11 -30.64 -21.10 14.98
N ASN A 12 -31.25 -19.91 14.90
CA ASN A 12 -30.45 -18.70 14.67
C ASN A 12 -29.58 -18.48 15.92
N GLU A 13 -28.53 -19.29 16.07
CA GLU A 13 -27.44 -18.92 16.98
C GLU A 13 -26.51 -18.06 16.15
N ASP A 14 -26.74 -16.74 16.19
CA ASP A 14 -25.79 -15.77 15.67
C ASP A 14 -24.43 -16.09 16.31
N GLN A 15 -23.44 -16.45 15.48
CA GLN A 15 -22.12 -16.80 15.96
C GLN A 15 -21.52 -15.61 16.72
N GLU A 16 -21.45 -15.70 18.04
CA GLU A 16 -20.78 -14.71 18.88
C GLU A 16 -19.26 -14.85 18.70
N TRP A 17 -18.65 -13.83 18.08
CA TRP A 17 -17.20 -13.77 17.92
C TRP A 17 -16.57 -13.16 19.18
N GLU A 18 -15.62 -13.87 19.76
CA GLU A 18 -14.84 -13.38 20.90
C GLU A 18 -14.05 -12.12 20.52
N ASN A 19 -14.05 -11.11 21.39
CA ASN A 19 -13.28 -9.89 21.18
C ASN A 19 -11.81 -10.12 21.59
N PRO A 20 -10.86 -10.14 20.65
CA PRO A 20 -9.45 -10.39 20.96
C PRO A 20 -8.89 -9.28 21.86
N GLN A 21 -8.38 -9.66 23.03
CA GLN A 21 -7.83 -8.72 24.03
C GLN A 21 -6.53 -8.04 23.58
N ASN A 22 -5.83 -8.60 22.61
CA ASN A 22 -4.58 -8.06 22.09
C ASN A 22 -4.57 -8.18 20.55
N PRO A 23 -5.22 -7.24 19.84
CA PRO A 23 -5.18 -7.23 18.38
C PRO A 23 -3.74 -7.01 17.90
N GLU A 24 -3.36 -7.67 16.82
CA GLU A 24 -2.05 -7.48 16.21
C GLU A 24 -1.90 -6.02 15.78
N LYS A 25 -0.70 -5.45 15.98
CA LYS A 25 -0.45 -4.06 15.58
C LYS A 25 -0.58 -3.95 14.07
N PRO A 26 -1.16 -2.85 13.55
CA PRO A 26 -1.10 -2.59 12.13
C PRO A 26 0.37 -2.46 11.73
N SER A 27 0.89 -3.46 11.03
CA SER A 27 2.20 -3.38 10.37
C SER A 27 1.93 -2.92 8.96
N ASP A 28 2.05 -1.61 8.71
CA ASP A 28 1.92 -1.07 7.37
C ASP A 28 3.29 -1.12 6.66
N ALA A 29 3.58 -2.25 6.01
CA ALA A 29 4.79 -2.41 5.21
C ALA A 29 4.94 -1.35 4.10
N ARG A 30 3.88 -0.59 3.78
CA ARG A 30 3.91 0.49 2.80
C ARG A 30 4.60 1.74 3.34
N ASP A 31 4.68 1.93 4.65
CA ASP A 31 5.34 3.10 5.23
C ASP A 31 6.84 3.10 4.90
N GLU A 32 7.48 1.94 4.99
CA GLU A 32 8.88 1.76 4.60
C GLU A 32 9.08 1.98 3.09
N GLU A 33 8.18 1.47 2.25
CA GLU A 33 8.20 1.66 0.79
C GLU A 33 8.06 3.14 0.41
N GLN A 34 7.16 3.87 1.08
CA GLN A 34 6.92 5.29 0.85
C GLN A 34 8.17 6.13 1.15
N VAL A 35 8.85 5.83 2.25
CA VAL A 35 10.09 6.52 2.62
C VAL A 35 11.19 6.25 1.60
N GLN A 36 11.36 4.99 1.20
CA GLN A 36 12.34 4.61 0.18
C GLN A 36 12.08 5.32 -1.15
N ARG A 37 10.81 5.35 -1.60
CA ARG A 37 10.42 6.01 -2.85
C ARG A 37 10.74 7.51 -2.84
N GLN A 38 10.46 8.18 -1.72
CA GLN A 38 10.78 9.61 -1.54
C GLN A 38 12.29 9.86 -1.62
N TYR A 39 13.10 8.99 -1.00
CA TYR A 39 14.55 9.08 -1.07
C TYR A 39 15.09 8.92 -2.50
N GLU A 40 14.61 7.92 -3.24
CA GLU A 40 15.03 7.68 -4.62
C GLU A 40 14.68 8.84 -5.55
N GLU A 41 13.48 9.42 -5.41
CA GLU A 41 13.04 10.58 -6.18
C GLU A 41 13.87 11.83 -5.85
N ALA A 42 14.14 12.08 -4.56
CA ALA A 42 15.00 13.18 -4.14
C ALA A 42 16.42 13.03 -4.69
N LYS A 43 16.95 11.79 -4.70
CA LYS A 43 18.26 11.48 -5.30
C LYS A 43 18.27 11.78 -6.80
N ARG A 44 17.29 11.29 -7.57
CA ARG A 44 17.19 11.58 -9.02
C ARG A 44 17.13 13.08 -9.30
N ARG A 45 16.33 13.83 -8.54
CA ARG A 45 16.23 15.29 -8.69
C ARG A 45 17.54 15.99 -8.38
N LYS A 46 18.22 15.57 -7.31
CA LYS A 46 19.53 16.11 -6.96
C LYS A 46 20.53 15.83 -8.08
N ASP A 47 20.62 14.58 -8.54
CA ASP A 47 21.58 14.17 -9.57
C ASP A 47 21.35 14.98 -10.86
N ASN A 48 20.11 15.08 -11.34
CA ASN A 48 19.73 15.91 -12.50
C ASN A 48 20.05 17.41 -12.32
N LEU A 49 19.93 17.94 -11.09
CA LEU A 49 20.22 19.34 -10.79
C LEU A 49 21.71 19.61 -10.62
N THR A 50 22.47 18.60 -10.19
CA THR A 50 23.92 18.70 -9.96
C THR A 50 24.77 18.32 -11.16
N GLU A 51 24.17 17.78 -12.23
CA GLU A 51 24.77 17.63 -13.55
C GLU A 51 25.08 19.01 -14.18
N LYS A 52 26.11 19.68 -13.66
CA LYS A 52 26.63 20.96 -14.20
C LYS A 52 27.56 20.76 -15.40
N ASP A 53 27.96 19.52 -15.69
CA ASP A 53 28.94 19.18 -16.74
C ASP A 53 28.35 19.07 -18.16
N HIS A 54 27.07 19.41 -18.37
CA HIS A 54 26.44 19.32 -19.69
C HIS A 54 26.28 20.66 -20.41
N ILE A 55 26.45 21.79 -19.72
CA ILE A 55 26.20 23.12 -20.31
C ILE A 55 27.44 23.66 -21.04
N ASP A 56 28.65 23.29 -20.62
CA ASP A 56 29.92 23.75 -21.22
C ASP A 56 30.55 22.75 -22.21
N LYS A 57 29.80 21.76 -22.70
CA LYS A 57 30.29 20.89 -23.78
C LYS A 57 30.22 21.65 -25.09
N GLU A 58 31.30 22.32 -25.47
CA GLU A 58 31.51 22.89 -26.80
C GLU A 58 31.00 21.90 -27.86
N LYS A 59 29.94 22.30 -28.58
CA LYS A 59 29.50 21.58 -29.76
C LYS A 59 30.64 21.71 -30.78
N LYS A 60 31.47 20.67 -30.92
CA LYS A 60 32.34 20.53 -32.09
C LYS A 60 31.44 20.47 -33.32
N THR A 61 31.28 21.60 -33.99
CA THR A 61 30.77 21.66 -35.35
C THR A 61 31.94 21.32 -36.26
N ASP A 62 32.03 20.07 -36.68
CA ASP A 62 32.93 19.66 -37.76
C ASP A 62 32.30 20.12 -39.09
N ASN A 63 32.88 21.14 -39.73
CA ASN A 63 32.67 21.43 -41.15
C ASN A 63 33.87 22.18 -41.74
#